data_AF-A0A1H2G7U3-F1
#
_entry.id   AF-A0A1H2G7U3-F1
#
_cell.length_a   1.000
_cell.length_b   1.000
_cell.length_c   1.000
_cell.angle_alpha   90.00
_cell.angle_beta   90.00
_cell.angle_gamma   90.00
#
_symmetry.space_group_name_H-M   'P 1'
#
loop_
_entity.id
_entity.type
_entity.pdbx_description
1 polymer ?
#
loop_
_entity_poly.entity_id
_entity_poly.type
_entity_poly.pdbx_seq_one_letter_code
_entity_poly.pdbx_strand_id
1 'polypeptide(L)'
;MESLDAFADEEAVSAIGTDEIIETWYDYMDDDRLGFYNEPVFSAEELNALRRFHNLLECSWQNVPTTWRPDELEGCTAWSGLVAAAREERAIFLQRGRSDEERENT
;
A
#
# COMPACT_ATOMS: atom_id res chain seq x y z
N MET A 1 4.22 -3.92 5.67
CA MET A 1 2.94 -3.17 5.68
C MET A 1 3.18 -1.67 5.78
N GLU A 2 4.29 -1.21 6.33
CA GLU A 2 4.63 0.23 6.41
C GLU A 2 4.49 0.98 5.07
N SER A 3 4.70 0.30 3.94
CA SER A 3 4.47 0.85 2.60
C SER A 3 2.99 1.15 2.30
N LEU A 4 2.02 0.32 2.70
CA LEU A 4 0.59 0.65 2.53
C LEU A 4 0.15 1.74 3.52
N ASP A 5 0.74 1.78 4.71
CA ASP A 5 0.51 2.85 5.68
C ASP A 5 0.92 4.22 5.11
N ALA A 6 2.04 4.31 4.40
CA ALA A 6 2.50 5.54 3.76
C ALA A 6 1.54 6.09 2.69
N PHE A 7 0.83 5.22 1.96
CA PHE A 7 -0.23 5.66 1.04
C PHE A 7 -1.55 6.01 1.77
N ALA A 8 -1.85 5.35 2.88
CA ALA A 8 -3.10 5.55 3.61
C ALA A 8 -3.09 6.82 4.48
N ASP A 9 -1.90 7.30 4.84
CA ASP A 9 -1.63 8.45 5.69
C ASP A 9 -1.43 9.73 4.88
N GLU A 10 -2.25 10.74 5.14
CA GLU A 10 -2.20 12.02 4.41
C GLU A 10 -1.01 12.89 4.87
N GLU A 11 -0.51 12.67 6.09
CA GLU A 11 0.67 13.38 6.61
C GLU A 11 1.96 12.88 5.95
N ALA A 12 2.01 11.64 5.49
CA ALA A 12 3.15 11.05 4.77
C ALA A 12 3.55 11.88 3.55
N VAL A 13 2.58 12.41 2.79
CA VAL A 13 2.88 13.27 1.63
C VAL A 13 3.65 14.53 2.05
N SER A 14 3.27 15.12 3.19
CA SER A 14 3.96 16.31 3.71
C SER A 14 5.33 15.97 4.30
N ALA A 15 5.53 14.73 4.75
CA ALA A 15 6.74 14.27 5.41
C ALA A 15 7.84 13.85 4.42
N ILE A 16 7.47 13.08 3.39
CA ILE A 16 8.42 12.45 2.44
C ILE A 16 8.08 12.69 0.96
N GLY A 17 6.88 13.18 0.65
CA GLY A 17 6.44 13.42 -0.73
C GLY A 17 5.93 12.18 -1.46
N THR A 18 5.18 12.40 -2.54
CA THR A 18 4.55 11.30 -3.31
C THR A 18 5.54 10.37 -3.99
N ASP A 19 6.70 10.88 -4.40
CA ASP A 19 7.77 10.11 -5.05
C ASP A 19 8.36 9.07 -4.08
N GLU A 20 8.81 9.51 -2.90
CA GLU A 20 9.35 8.61 -1.88
C GLU A 20 8.31 7.60 -1.37
N ILE A 21 7.03 7.98 -1.28
CA ILE A 21 5.95 7.02 -0.93
C ILE A 21 5.86 5.91 -1.98
N ILE A 22 5.94 6.26 -3.27
CA ILE A 22 5.89 5.31 -4.38
C ILE A 22 7.17 4.46 -4.40
N GLU A 23 8.35 5.07 -4.26
CA GLU A 23 9.62 4.35 -4.19
C GLU A 23 9.68 3.40 -2.99
N THR A 24 9.12 3.78 -1.84
CA THR A 24 8.99 2.91 -0.67
C THR A 24 8.16 1.67 -0.99
N TRP A 25 7.16 1.75 -1.87
CA TRP A 25 6.50 0.52 -2.34
C TRP A 25 7.48 -0.36 -3.11
N TYR A 26 8.18 0.19 -4.11
CA TYR A 26 9.08 -0.57 -4.99
C TYR A 26 10.32 -1.13 -4.26
N ASP A 27 10.81 -0.46 -3.23
CA ASP A 27 11.92 -0.96 -2.41
C ASP A 27 11.56 -2.26 -1.69
N TYR A 28 10.29 -2.41 -1.31
CA TYR A 28 9.77 -3.60 -0.64
C TYR A 28 9.17 -4.62 -1.61
N MET A 29 8.49 -4.16 -2.65
CA MET A 29 7.62 -4.93 -3.52
C MET A 29 7.91 -4.62 -4.99
N ASP A 30 8.49 -5.60 -5.69
CA ASP A 30 8.60 -5.61 -7.15
C ASP A 30 7.98 -6.91 -7.68
N ASP A 31 7.71 -6.99 -8.98
CA ASP A 31 7.05 -8.14 -9.63
C ASP A 31 7.78 -9.46 -9.32
N ASP A 32 9.11 -9.41 -9.27
CA ASP A 32 9.97 -10.52 -8.88
C ASP A 32 9.72 -10.95 -7.42
N ARG A 33 9.68 -9.99 -6.48
CA ARG A 33 9.41 -10.26 -5.05
C ARG A 33 7.98 -10.76 -4.80
N LEU A 34 6.99 -10.25 -5.52
CA LEU A 34 5.61 -10.74 -5.50
C LEU A 34 5.49 -12.21 -5.95
N GLY A 35 6.40 -12.68 -6.81
CA GLY A 35 6.53 -14.08 -7.20
C GLY A 35 7.15 -14.97 -6.10
N PHE A 36 7.99 -14.41 -5.24
CA PHE A 36 8.67 -15.15 -4.16
C PHE A 36 7.82 -15.29 -2.89
N TYR A 37 6.88 -14.37 -2.62
CA TYR A 37 6.01 -14.48 -1.45
C TYR A 37 5.05 -15.67 -1.57
N ASN A 38 5.15 -16.60 -0.62
CA ASN A 38 4.34 -17.80 -0.53
C ASN A 38 3.93 -18.04 0.94
N GLU A 39 2.96 -18.93 1.17
CA GLU A 39 2.63 -19.40 2.51
C GLU A 39 3.89 -19.98 3.21
N PRO A 40 4.07 -19.78 4.52
CA PRO A 40 3.12 -19.27 5.51
C PRO A 40 3.20 -17.76 5.82
N VAL A 41 4.06 -17.01 5.13
CA VAL A 41 4.33 -15.59 5.44
C VAL A 41 3.10 -14.71 5.20
N PHE A 42 2.43 -14.91 4.07
CA PHE A 42 1.17 -14.25 3.73
C PHE A 42 0.11 -15.29 3.39
N SER A 43 -1.12 -15.05 3.81
CA SER A 43 -2.28 -15.80 3.35
C SER A 43 -2.55 -15.51 1.88
N ALA A 44 -3.32 -16.38 1.22
CA ALA A 44 -3.74 -16.16 -0.16
C ALA A 44 -4.51 -14.83 -0.34
N GLU A 45 -5.26 -14.40 0.68
CA GLU A 45 -6.01 -13.15 0.64
C GLU A 45 -5.08 -11.93 0.71
N GLU A 46 -4.07 -11.96 1.59
CA GLU A 46 -3.02 -10.95 1.70
C GLU A 46 -2.16 -10.87 0.42
N LEU A 47 -1.80 -12.01 -0.17
CA LEU A 47 -1.09 -12.05 -1.45
C LEU A 47 -1.93 -11.43 -2.57
N ASN A 48 -3.22 -11.75 -2.63
CA ASN A 48 -4.13 -11.14 -3.60
C ASN A 48 -4.32 -9.64 -3.35
N ALA A 49 -4.26 -9.20 -2.09
CA ALA A 49 -4.31 -7.78 -1.73
C ALA A 49 -3.09 -7.02 -2.27
N LEU A 50 -1.88 -7.55 -2.04
CA LEU A 50 -0.64 -6.95 -2.54
C LEU A 50 -0.61 -6.92 -4.07
N ARG A 51 -1.05 -7.99 -4.73
CA ARG A 51 -1.15 -8.04 -6.20
C ARG A 51 -2.13 -7.01 -6.74
N ARG A 52 -3.31 -6.86 -6.13
CA ARG A 52 -4.31 -5.87 -6.55
C ARG A 52 -3.76 -4.45 -6.43
N PHE A 53 -3.15 -4.12 -5.29
CA PHE A 53 -2.55 -2.81 -5.08
C PHE A 53 -1.39 -2.55 -6.06
N HIS A 54 -0.47 -3.52 -6.23
CA HIS A 54 0.66 -3.37 -7.14
C HIS A 54 0.21 -3.10 -8.58
N ASN A 55 -0.76 -3.87 -9.08
CA ASN A 55 -1.30 -3.66 -10.42
C ASN A 55 -1.94 -2.27 -10.58
N LEU A 56 -2.64 -1.76 -9.54
CA LEU A 56 -3.20 -0.42 -9.57
C LEU A 56 -2.09 0.65 -9.57
N LEU A 57 -1.05 0.46 -8.75
CA LEU A 57 0.11 1.34 -8.70
C LEU A 57 0.80 1.41 -10.06
N GLU A 58 1.12 0.28 -10.68
CA GLU A 58 1.70 0.17 -12.02
C GLU A 58 0.91 0.94 -13.08
N CYS A 59 -0.42 0.92 -13.00
CA CYS A 59 -1.29 1.64 -13.94
C CYS A 59 -1.37 3.15 -13.67
N SER A 60 -1.12 3.59 -12.44
CA SER A 60 -1.52 4.92 -11.97
C SER A 60 -0.36 5.83 -11.63
N TRP A 61 0.81 5.28 -11.25
CA TRP A 61 1.92 6.06 -10.68
C TRP A 61 2.42 7.17 -11.62
N GLN A 62 2.47 6.93 -12.93
CA GLN A 62 2.90 7.92 -13.92
C GLN A 62 1.97 9.15 -14.00
N ASN A 63 0.74 9.03 -13.51
CA ASN A 63 -0.25 10.11 -13.48
C ASN A 63 -0.29 10.82 -12.12
N VAL A 64 0.49 10.37 -11.13
CA VAL A 64 0.60 11.02 -9.83
C VAL A 64 1.64 12.14 -9.95
N PRO A 65 1.28 13.39 -9.62
CA PRO A 65 2.27 14.46 -9.62
C PRO A 65 3.26 14.26 -8.47
N THR A 66 4.55 14.49 -8.76
CA THR A 66 5.61 14.55 -7.75
C THR A 66 5.45 15.82 -6.93
N THR A 67 5.03 15.70 -5.68
CA THR A 67 4.80 16.83 -4.78
C THR A 67 4.97 16.43 -3.30
N TRP A 68 5.24 17.44 -2.48
CA TRP A 68 5.28 17.39 -1.02
C TRP A 68 4.06 18.08 -0.39
N ARG A 69 3.09 18.48 -1.23
CA ARG A 69 1.94 19.28 -0.85
C ARG A 69 0.66 18.48 -1.10
N PRO A 70 -0.05 18.05 -0.05
CA PRO A 70 -1.31 17.34 -0.19
C PRO A 70 -2.37 18.12 -0.98
N ASP A 71 -2.36 19.45 -0.88
CA ASP A 71 -3.29 20.33 -1.63
C ASP A 71 -3.10 20.23 -3.16
N GLU A 72 -1.88 19.95 -3.63
CA GLU A 72 -1.60 19.73 -5.06
C GLU A 72 -2.13 18.38 -5.57
N LEU A 73 -2.56 17.50 -4.67
CA LEU A 73 -3.20 16.23 -4.98
C LEU A 73 -4.73 16.32 -4.93
N GLU A 74 -5.31 17.45 -4.50
CA GLU A 74 -6.76 17.66 -4.54
C GLU A 74 -7.26 17.58 -5.99
N GLY A 75 -8.09 16.57 -6.27
CA GLY A 75 -8.60 16.27 -7.61
C GLY A 75 -7.73 15.32 -8.45
N CYS A 76 -6.58 14.88 -7.94
CA CYS A 76 -5.80 13.82 -8.58
C CYS A 76 -6.46 12.45 -8.35
N THR A 77 -7.26 12.02 -9.33
CA THR A 77 -7.98 10.74 -9.28
C THR A 77 -7.06 9.53 -9.16
N ALA A 78 -5.87 9.58 -9.76
CA ALA A 78 -4.85 8.54 -9.63
C ALA A 78 -4.40 8.40 -8.16
N TRP A 79 -4.05 9.52 -7.51
CA TRP A 79 -3.65 9.52 -6.10
C TRP A 79 -4.79 9.08 -5.19
N SER A 80 -5.99 9.65 -5.34
CA SER A 80 -7.14 9.27 -4.52
C SER A 80 -7.50 7.77 -4.67
N GLY A 81 -7.35 7.21 -5.87
CA GLY A 81 -7.56 5.78 -6.12
C GLY A 81 -6.53 4.91 -5.40
N LEU A 82 -5.26 5.31 -5.40
CA LEU A 82 -4.19 4.62 -4.67
C LEU A 82 -4.40 4.69 -3.16
N VAL A 83 -4.75 5.87 -2.61
CA VAL A 83 -5.07 6.02 -1.18
C VAL A 83 -6.23 5.12 -0.77
N ALA A 84 -7.31 5.09 -1.57
CA ALA A 84 -8.47 4.25 -1.31
C ALA A 84 -8.10 2.76 -1.32
N ALA A 85 -7.42 2.30 -2.37
CA ALA A 85 -6.98 0.91 -2.46
C ALA A 85 -6.01 0.54 -1.34
N ALA A 86 -5.07 1.42 -0.98
CA ALA A 86 -4.15 1.17 0.13
C ALA A 86 -4.91 0.97 1.45
N ARG A 87 -5.94 1.79 1.73
CA ARG A 87 -6.79 1.65 2.93
C ARG A 87 -7.58 0.35 2.93
N GLU A 88 -8.15 -0.04 1.79
CA GLU A 88 -8.90 -1.30 1.64
C GLU A 88 -8.01 -2.52 1.83
N GLU A 89 -6.88 -2.57 1.11
CA GLU A 89 -5.98 -3.71 1.17
C GLU A 89 -5.31 -3.79 2.54
N ARG A 90 -4.92 -2.67 3.17
CA ARG A 90 -4.41 -2.64 4.55
C ARG A 90 -5.40 -3.22 5.55
N ALA A 91 -6.70 -3.04 5.36
CA ALA A 91 -7.71 -3.60 6.25
C ALA A 91 -7.69 -5.13 6.29
N ILE A 92 -7.30 -5.80 5.20
CA ILE A 92 -7.16 -7.27 5.14
C ILE A 92 -6.05 -7.74 6.08
N PHE A 93 -4.93 -7.04 6.10
CA PHE A 93 -3.81 -7.38 6.99
C PHE A 93 -4.12 -7.07 8.45
N LEU A 94 -4.87 -6.00 8.72
CA LEU A 94 -5.34 -5.69 10.08
C LEU A 94 -6.32 -6.73 10.63
N GLN A 95 -7.11 -7.40 9.77
CA GLN A 95 -7.97 -8.51 10.19
C GLN A 95 -7.15 -9.68 10.73
N ARG A 96 -5.98 -9.96 10.13
CA ARG A 96 -5.06 -10.99 10.61
C ARG A 96 -4.28 -10.54 11.84
N GLY A 97 -3.87 -9.27 11.92
CA GLY A 97 -3.21 -8.69 13.10
C GLY A 97 -4.08 -8.73 14.36
N ARG A 98 -5.41 -8.54 14.25
CA ARG A 98 -6.33 -8.81 15.36
C ARG A 98 -6.49 -10.30 15.68
N SER A 99 -6.43 -11.15 14.66
CA SER A 99 -6.61 -12.60 14.83
C SER A 99 -5.37 -13.29 15.42
N ASP A 100 -4.17 -12.74 15.29
CA ASP A 100 -2.95 -13.29 15.90
C ASP A 100 -2.93 -12.99 17.42
N GLU A 101 -3.27 -11.76 17.80
CA GLU A 101 -3.37 -11.35 19.21
C GLU A 101 -4.52 -12.06 19.96
N GLU A 102 -5.61 -12.45 19.27
CA GLU A 102 -6.68 -13.28 19.83
C GLU A 102 -6.38 -14.80 19.80
N ARG A 103 -5.40 -15.26 19.01
CA ARG A 103 -5.03 -16.69 18.89
C ARG A 103 -4.03 -17.16 19.94
N GLU A 104 -3.23 -16.26 20.52
CA GLU A 104 -2.31 -16.60 21.61
C GLU A 104 -2.99 -16.75 22.98
N ASN A 105 -4.31 -16.55 23.06
CA ASN A 105 -5.08 -16.56 24.30
C ASN A 105 -6.14 -17.68 24.40
N THR A 106 -6.01 -18.79 23.65
CA THR A 106 -6.83 -20.00 23.84
C THR A 106 -5.98 -21.23 24.12
#